data_AF-A0A1W9J069-F1
#
_entry.id   AF-A0A1W9J069-F1
#
_cell.length_a   1.000
_cell.length_b   1.000
_cell.length_c   1.000
_cell.angle_alpha   90.00
_cell.angle_beta   90.00
_cell.angle_gamma   90.00
#
_symmetry.space_group_name_H-M   'P 1'
#
loop_
_entity.id
_entity.type
_entity.pdbx_description
1 polymer ?
#
loop_
_entity_poly.entity_id
_entity_poly.type
_entity_poly.pdbx_seq_one_letter_code
_entity_poly.pdbx_strand_id
1 'polypeptide(L)' 'MMPTAVKMEVSQETIIRAVKGMRKSVRRVFLEDLIAATSPEYLQSIREARRDFKSGKVKAHHEVFGR' A
#
# COMPACT_ATOMS: atom_id res chain seq x y z
N MET A 1 6.03 -33.13 13.60
CA MET A 1 5.95 -31.68 13.31
C MET A 1 5.67 -31.52 11.83
N MET A 2 4.56 -30.88 11.45
CA MET A 2 4.28 -30.55 10.05
C MET A 2 5.17 -29.37 9.63
N PRO A 3 5.68 -29.32 8.39
CA PRO A 3 6.44 -28.16 7.92
C PRO A 3 5.59 -26.89 8.05
N THR A 4 6.07 -25.89 8.79
CA THR A 4 5.35 -24.64 9.07
C THR A 4 5.30 -23.69 7.85
N ALA A 5 6.03 -24.01 6.78
CA ALA A 5 6.07 -23.23 5.56
C ALA A 5 6.11 -24.14 4.32
N VAL A 6 5.17 -23.95 3.40
CA VAL A 6 5.19 -24.56 2.07
C VAL A 6 6.01 -23.64 1.16
N LYS A 7 7.16 -24.12 0.69
CA LYS A 7 7.89 -23.44 -0.40
C LYS A 7 7.09 -23.60 -1.68
N MET A 8 6.54 -22.51 -2.18
CA MET A 8 5.94 -22.45 -3.51
C MET A 8 6.87 -21.65 -4.42
N GLU A 9 7.29 -22.29 -5.51
CA GLU A 9 8.01 -21.60 -6.58
C GLU A 9 6.97 -20.95 -7.51
N VAL A 10 7.00 -19.63 -7.59
CA VAL A 10 6.17 -18.87 -8.53
C VAL A 10 7.10 -18.06 -9.41
N SER A 11 7.05 -18.29 -10.72
CA SER A 11 7.88 -17.53 -11.67
C SER A 11 7.36 -16.11 -11.86
N GLN A 12 8.25 -15.20 -12.26
CA GLN A 12 7.86 -13.81 -12.55
C GLN A 12 6.83 -13.73 -13.68
N GLU A 13 6.96 -14.57 -14.71
CA GLU A 13 6.03 -14.65 -15.85
C GLU A 13 4.62 -15.04 -15.40
N THR A 14 4.54 -15.92 -14.41
CA THR A 14 3.26 -16.36 -13.82
C THR A 14 2.57 -15.21 -13.12
N ILE A 15 3.31 -14.42 -12.34
CA ILE A 15 2.80 -13.22 -11.67
C ILE A 15 2.33 -12.18 -12.70
N ILE A 16 3.15 -11.89 -13.71
CA ILE A 16 2.81 -10.93 -14.77
C ILE A 16 1.54 -11.36 -15.50
N ARG A 17 1.40 -12.65 -15.82
CA ARG A 17 0.21 -13.20 -16.48
C ARG A 17 -1.04 -13.04 -15.61
N ALA A 18 -0.93 -13.33 -14.31
CA ALA A 18 -2.03 -13.18 -13.37
C ALA A 18 -2.49 -11.72 -13.28
N VAL A 19 -1.55 -10.77 -13.15
CA VAL A 19 -1.87 -9.33 -13.11
C VAL A 19 -2.52 -8.89 -14.43
N LYS A 20 -2.00 -9.31 -15.59
CA LYS A 20 -2.59 -9.00 -16.90
C LYS A 20 -4.01 -9.57 -17.06
N GLY A 21 -4.29 -10.74 -16.47
CA GLY A 21 -5.60 -11.38 -16.49
C GLY A 21 -6.66 -10.72 -15.61
N MET A 22 -6.28 -9.81 -14.71
CA MET A 22 -7.23 -9.08 -13.87
C MET A 22 -8.15 -8.16 -14.69
N ARG A 23 -9.35 -7.90 -14.18
CA ARG A 23 -10.24 -6.86 -14.71
C ARG A 23 -9.52 -5.51 -14.68
N LYS A 24 -9.72 -4.66 -15.70
CA LYS A 24 -8.99 -3.39 -15.85
C LYS A 24 -9.07 -2.49 -14.61
N SER A 25 -10.25 -2.36 -14.00
CA SER A 25 -10.44 -1.55 -12.79
C SER A 25 -9.65 -2.08 -11.60
N VAL A 26 -9.70 -3.40 -11.37
CA VAL A 26 -8.98 -4.08 -10.29
C VAL A 26 -7.47 -3.97 -10.50
N ARG A 27 -7.00 -4.21 -11.73
CA ARG A 27 -5.58 -4.09 -12.07
C ARG A 27 -5.05 -2.68 -11.79
N ARG A 28 -5.83 -1.64 -12.12
CA ARG A 28 -5.43 -0.24 -11.89
C ARG A 28 -5.21 0.01 -10.39
N VAL A 29 -6.19 -0.33 -9.56
CA VAL A 29 -6.08 -0.17 -8.10
C VAL A 29 -4.89 -0.95 -7.56
N PHE A 30 -4.72 -2.20 -7.97
CA PHE A 30 -3.57 -3.02 -7.56
C PHE A 30 -2.23 -2.39 -7.92
N LEU A 31 -2.09 -1.84 -9.13
CA LEU A 31 -0.84 -1.20 -9.55
C LEU A 31 -0.60 0.12 -8.81
N GLU A 32 -1.64 0.90 -8.53
CA GLU A 32 -1.54 2.11 -7.70
C GLU A 32 -1.06 1.76 -6.29
N ASP A 33 -1.65 0.74 -5.66
CA ASP A 33 -1.24 0.25 -4.34
C ASP A 33 0.19 -0.29 -4.36
N LEU A 34 0.59 -1.02 -5.41
CA LEU A 34 1.95 -1.53 -5.56
C LEU A 34 2.97 -0.39 -5.66
N ILE A 35 2.68 0.64 -6.48
CA ILE A 35 3.55 1.82 -6.60
C ILE A 35 3.66 2.53 -5.26
N ALA A 36 2.53 2.76 -4.58
CA ALA A 36 2.48 3.36 -3.26
C ALA A 36 3.32 2.57 -2.22
N ALA A 37 3.25 1.24 -2.27
CA ALA A 37 4.04 0.37 -1.40
C ALA A 37 5.55 0.44 -1.67
N THR A 38 5.96 0.85 -2.87
CA THR A 38 7.39 1.03 -3.21
C THR A 38 7.93 2.41 -2.89
N SER A 39 7.12 3.40 -2.49
CA SER A 39 7.58 4.74 -2.12
C SER A 39 7.85 4.86 -0.62
N PRO A 40 9.12 5.01 -0.19
CA PRO A 40 9.46 5.18 1.22
C PRO A 40 8.82 6.43 1.83
N GLU A 41 8.75 7.53 1.07
CA GLU A 41 8.19 8.82 1.51
C GLU A 41 6.68 8.70 1.75
N TYR A 42 5.97 8.01 0.85
CA TYR A 42 4.54 7.77 1.01
C TYR A 42 4.25 6.89 2.24
N LEU A 43 5.01 5.81 2.43
CA LEU A 43 4.91 4.97 3.61
C LEU A 43 5.22 5.73 4.90
N GLN A 44 6.20 6.63 4.86
CA GLN A 44 6.54 7.48 5.99
C GLN A 44 5.40 8.43 6.34
N SER A 45 4.83 9.13 5.35
CA SER A 45 3.63 9.96 5.51
C SER A 45 2.47 9.20 6.21
N ILE A 46 2.20 7.96 5.79
CA ILE A 46 1.17 7.12 6.43
C ILE A 46 1.48 6.85 7.91
N ARG A 47 2.75 6.53 8.24
CA ARG A 47 3.16 6.29 9.63
C ARG A 47 2.97 7.53 10.50
N GLU A 48 3.32 8.70 9.96
CA GLU A 48 3.18 9.98 10.65
C GLU A 48 1.70 10.32 10.88
N ALA A 49 0.86 10.21 9.85
CA ALA A 49 -0.58 10.43 9.98
C ALA A 49 -1.22 9.51 11.02
N ARG A 50 -0.84 8.22 11.04
CA ARG A 50 -1.33 7.26 12.05
C ARG A 50 -0.85 7.61 13.47
N ARG A 51 0.39 8.08 13.63
CA ARG A 51 0.92 8.52 14.92
C ARG A 51 0.19 9.77 15.41
N ASP A 52 0.01 10.76 14.54
CA ASP A 52 -0.69 12.00 14.86
C ASP A 52 -2.14 11.72 15.29
N PHE A 53 -2.85 10.85 14.57
CA PHE A 53 -4.19 10.38 14.95
C PHE A 53 -4.20 9.70 16.32
N LYS A 54 -3.28 8.74 16.56
CA LYS A 54 -3.18 8.05 17.86
C LYS A 54 -2.87 8.99 19.02
N SER A 55 -2.11 10.06 18.76
CA SER A 55 -1.81 11.08 19.77
C SER A 55 -2.95 12.08 20.02
N GLY A 56 -4.07 11.96 19.30
CA GLY A 56 -5.21 12.89 19.41
C GLY A 56 -4.91 14.28 18.85
N LYS A 57 -3.88 14.41 18.00
CA LYS A 57 -3.48 15.69 17.42
C LYS A 57 -4.54 16.15 16.43
N VAL A 58 -5.02 17.38 16.62
CA VAL A 58 -5.97 18.02 15.73
C VAL A 58 -5.34 19.25 15.09
N LYS A 59 -5.83 19.61 13.91
CA LYS A 59 -5.44 20.81 13.18
C LYS A 59 -6.68 21.65 12.93
N ALA A 60 -6.62 22.94 13.20
CA ALA A 60 -7.68 23.87 12.85
C ALA A 60 -7.73 24.10 11.33
N HIS A 61 -8.91 24.46 10.81
CA HIS A 61 -9.10 24.69 9.38
C HIS A 61 -8.05 25.67 8.78
N HIS A 62 -7.81 26.79 9.46
CA HIS A 62 -6.84 27.78 9.01
C HIS A 62 -5.39 27.26 8.99
N GLU A 63 -5.02 26.30 9.86
CA GLU A 63 -3.68 25.71 9.86
C GLU A 63 -3.43 24.78 8.66
N VAL A 64 -4.50 24.21 8.09
CA VAL A 64 -4.41 23.28 6.96
C VAL A 64 -4.65 24.01 5.63
N PHE A 65 -5.62 24.93 5.61
CA PHE A 65 -6.11 25.55 4.39
C PHE A 65 -5.76 27.04 4.25
N GLY A 66 -5.15 27.65 5.27
CA GLY A 66 -4.67 29.03 5.23
C GLY A 66 -5.75 30.11 5.10
N ARG A 67 -7.02 29.76 5.32
CA ARG A 67 -8.19 30.65 5.25
C ARG A 67 -9.26 30.24 6.26
#